data_AF-A0A820NYU0-F1
#
_entry.id   AF-A0A820NYU0-F1
#
_cell.length_a   1.000
_cell.length_b   1.000
_cell.length_c   1.000
_cell.angle_alpha   90.00
_cell.angle_beta   90.00
_cell.angle_gamma   90.00
#
_symmetry.space_group_name_H-M   'P 1'
#
loop_
_entity.id
_entity.type
_entity.pdbx_description
1 polymer ?
#
loop_
_entity_poly.entity_id
_entity_poly.type
_entity_poly.pdbx_seq_one_letter_code
_entity_poly.pdbx_strand_id
1 'polypeptide(L)'
;MLEYILNDHIFVSYTCPYLWFIGAAVVLFFEVILDIKAPYGRYNTTNGGIPVRLAWFIQELPSFVIPCYILYINWSSISITKLIIISFFLIHYFQ
;
A
#
# COMPACT_ATOMS: atom_id res chain seq x y z
N MET A 1 -22.91 17.83 6.56
CA MET A 1 -23.06 16.39 6.22
C MET A 1 -22.80 16.13 4.74
N LEU A 2 -23.48 16.82 3.81
CA LEU A 2 -23.27 16.65 2.36
C LEU A 2 -21.85 17.02 1.90
N GLU A 3 -21.30 18.14 2.38
CA GLU A 3 -19.92 18.57 2.06
C GLU A 3 -18.87 17.58 2.54
N TYR A 4 -19.06 16.96 3.71
CA TYR A 4 -18.14 15.96 4.25
C TYR A 4 -18.10 14.71 3.36
N ILE A 5 -19.27 14.21 2.96
CA ILE A 5 -19.40 13.07 2.06
C ILE A 5 -18.78 13.39 0.69
N LEU A 6 -19.02 14.60 0.15
CA LEU A 6 -18.41 15.05 -1.09
C LEU A 6 -16.88 15.11 -1.00
N ASN A 7 -16.35 15.64 0.11
CA ASN A 7 -14.91 15.73 0.35
C ASN A 7 -14.28 14.33 0.45
N ASP A 8 -14.93 13.38 1.13
CA ASP A 8 -14.47 11.99 1.21
C ASP A 8 -14.43 11.33 -0.17
N HIS A 9 -15.46 11.53 -1.00
CA HIS A 9 -15.49 10.98 -2.36
C HIS A 9 -14.40 11.60 -3.25
N ILE A 10 -14.21 12.92 -3.20
CA ILE A 10 -13.17 13.60 -3.98
C ILE A 10 -11.79 13.11 -3.53
N PHE A 11 -11.57 12.97 -2.23
CA PHE A 11 -10.31 12.52 -1.67
C PHE A 11 -9.95 11.11 -2.15
N VAL A 12 -10.89 10.16 -2.06
CA VAL A 12 -10.67 8.77 -2.47
C VAL A 12 -10.53 8.62 -3.98
N SER A 13 -11.36 9.32 -4.76
CA SER A 13 -11.39 9.17 -6.22
C SER A 13 -10.25 9.90 -6.94
N TYR A 14 -9.72 10.98 -6.37
CA TYR A 14 -8.75 11.83 -7.05
C TYR A 14 -7.48 12.03 -6.23
N THR A 15 -7.59 12.56 -5.00
CA THR A 15 -6.41 12.94 -4.22
C THR A 15 -5.51 11.74 -3.92
N CYS A 16 -6.09 10.63 -3.44
CA CYS A 16 -5.36 9.41 -3.13
C CYS A 16 -4.59 8.83 -4.34
N PRO A 17 -5.22 8.59 -5.51
CA PRO A 17 -4.48 8.07 -6.66
C PRO A 17 -3.43 9.05 -7.19
N TYR A 18 -3.70 10.36 -7.23
CA TYR A 18 -2.68 11.33 -7.66
C TYR A 18 -1.46 11.35 -6.74
N LEU A 19 -1.66 11.31 -5.42
CA LEU A 19 -0.55 11.21 -4.46
C LEU A 19 0.26 9.93 -4.67
N TRP A 20 -0.40 8.80 -4.93
CA TRP A 20 0.28 7.54 -5.22
C TRP A 20 1.11 7.63 -6.51
N PHE A 21 0.55 8.17 -7.60
CA PHE A 21 1.28 8.35 -8.86
C PHE A 21 2.47 9.29 -8.72
N ILE A 22 2.32 10.39 -7.99
CA ILE A 22 3.41 11.33 -7.73
C ILE A 22 4.51 10.63 -6.91
N GLY A 23 4.14 9.90 -5.85
CA GLY A 23 5.09 9.13 -5.05
C GLY A 23 5.86 8.10 -5.88
N ALA A 24 5.16 7.32 -6.71
CA ALA A 24 5.78 6.36 -7.62
C ALA A 24 6.73 7.03 -8.62
N ALA A 25 6.32 8.16 -9.21
CA ALA A 25 7.15 8.92 -10.14
C ALA A 25 8.43 9.45 -9.47
N VAL A 26 8.34 9.92 -8.22
CA VAL A 26 9.50 10.36 -7.44
C VAL A 26 10.46 9.20 -7.19
N VAL A 27 9.96 8.05 -6.72
CA VAL A 27 10.79 6.85 -6.50
C VAL A 27 11.50 6.43 -7.79
N LEU A 28 10.75 6.34 -8.90
CA LEU A 28 11.32 5.97 -10.20
C LEU A 28 12.34 6.99 -10.71
N PHE A 29 12.14 8.29 -10.47
CA PHE A 29 13.11 9.31 -10.83
C PHE A 29 14.45 9.08 -10.12
N PHE A 30 14.43 8.84 -8.80
CA PHE A 30 15.65 8.54 -8.05
C PHE A 30 16.34 7.24 -8.52
N GLU A 31 15.57 6.18 -8.77
CA GLU A 31 16.13 4.87 -9.13
C GLU A 31 16.64 4.78 -10.57
N VAL A 32 15.94 5.41 -11.52
CA VAL A 32 16.19 5.27 -12.96
C VAL A 32 17.03 6.42 -13.48
N ILE A 33 16.74 7.66 -13.10
CA ILE A 33 17.42 8.84 -13.65
C ILE A 33 18.68 9.17 -12.86
N LEU A 34 18.61 9.11 -11.53
CA LEU A 34 19.75 9.41 -10.66
C LEU A 34 20.58 8.18 -10.30
N ASP A 35 20.16 6.99 -10.73
CA ASP A 35 20.80 5.70 -10.43
C ASP A 35 20.99 5.42 -8.92
N ILE A 36 20.17 6.05 -8.07
CA ILE A 36 20.22 5.86 -6.62
C ILE A 36 19.44 4.57 -6.30
N LYS A 37 20.16 3.50 -5.97
CA LYS A 37 19.55 2.23 -5.60
C LYS A 37 19.08 2.24 -4.15
N ALA A 38 17.92 1.66 -3.91
CA ALA A 38 17.43 1.49 -2.56
C ALA A 38 18.40 0.61 -1.74
N PRO A 39 18.78 1.02 -0.50
CA PRO A 39 19.87 0.40 0.26
C PRO A 39 19.42 -0.88 0.99
N TYR A 40 18.83 -1.81 0.27
CA TYR A 40 18.48 -3.14 0.75
C TYR A 40 18.98 -4.23 -0.21
N GLY A 41 19.03 -5.48 0.26
CA GLY A 41 19.47 -6.62 -0.55
C GLY A 41 20.89 -6.46 -1.11
N ARG A 42 21.05 -6.62 -2.43
CA ARG A 42 22.35 -6.53 -3.14
C ARG A 42 23.06 -5.19 -2.95
N TYR A 43 22.30 -4.11 -2.74
CA TYR A 43 22.83 -2.75 -2.64
C TYR A 43 22.98 -2.29 -1.19
N ASN A 44 22.77 -3.17 -0.20
CA ASN A 44 23.04 -2.82 1.19
C ASN A 44 24.56 -2.73 1.43
N THR A 45 25.02 -1.54 1.83
CA THR A 45 26.42 -1.25 2.17
C THR A 45 26.67 -1.15 3.68
N THR A 46 25.63 -1.31 4.50
CA THR A 46 25.69 -1.17 5.96
C THR A 46 25.50 -2.51 6.69
N ASN A 47 26.33 -2.75 7.71
CA ASN A 47 26.32 -3.97 8.52
C ASN A 47 25.39 -3.91 9.75
N GLY A 48 24.40 -3.00 9.75
CA GLY A 48 23.47 -2.80 10.85
C GLY A 48 22.01 -2.79 10.37
N GLY A 49 21.06 -3.02 11.29
CA GLY A 49 19.64 -2.97 10.97
C GLY A 49 18.79 -4.00 11.72
N ILE A 50 17.52 -4.05 11.36
CA ILE A 50 16.55 -5.04 11.84
C ILE A 50 16.73 -6.34 11.04
N PRO A 51 16.51 -7.53 11.63
CA PRO A 51 16.52 -8.78 10.89
C PRO A 51 15.65 -8.71 9.64
N VAL A 52 16.21 -9.10 8.49
CA VAL A 52 15.57 -8.93 7.17
C VAL A 52 14.15 -9.46 7.10
N ARG A 53 13.90 -10.65 7.68
CA ARG A 53 12.56 -11.27 7.69
C ARG A 53 11.55 -10.44 8.49
N LEU A 54 12.00 -9.85 9.60
CA LEU A 54 11.16 -9.00 10.43
C LEU A 54 10.87 -7.66 9.74
N ALA A 55 11.86 -7.09 9.04
CA ALA A 55 11.66 -5.87 8.27
C ALA A 55 10.61 -6.06 7.16
N TRP A 56 10.73 -7.11 6.35
CA TRP A 56 9.73 -7.44 5.31
C TRP A 56 8.35 -7.73 5.91
N PHE A 57 8.29 -8.53 6.97
CA PHE A 57 7.01 -8.83 7.64
C PHE A 57 6.32 -7.56 8.13
N ILE A 58 7.03 -6.66 8.83
CA ILE A 58 6.45 -5.41 9.34
C ILE A 58 6.05 -4.47 8.19
N GLN A 59 6.83 -4.43 7.12
CA GLN A 59 6.56 -3.56 5.96
C GLN A 59 5.30 -3.99 5.20
N GLU A 60 5.06 -5.28 5.03
CA GLU A 60 3.93 -5.81 4.26
C GLU A 60 2.66 -6.00 5.10
N LEU A 61 2.79 -6.17 6.42
CA LEU A 61 1.67 -6.39 7.35
C LEU A 61 0.51 -5.36 7.21
N PRO A 62 0.74 -4.03 7.06
CA PRO A 62 -0.35 -3.07 6.90
C PRO A 62 -1.22 -3.35 5.68
N SER A 63 -0.61 -3.77 4.56
CA SER A 63 -1.34 -4.12 3.34
C SER A 63 -2.24 -5.33 3.52
N PHE A 64 -1.96 -6.21 4.48
CA PHE A 64 -2.85 -7.33 4.82
C PHE A 64 -3.88 -6.95 5.89
N VAL A 65 -3.45 -6.33 6.98
CA VAL A 65 -4.31 -6.04 8.15
C VAL A 65 -5.37 -5.00 7.84
N ILE A 66 -5.04 -3.95 7.08
CA ILE A 66 -5.97 -2.86 6.79
C ILE A 66 -7.17 -3.35 5.95
N PRO A 67 -7.01 -4.07 4.84
CA PRO A 67 -8.16 -4.60 4.10
C PRO A 67 -8.96 -5.63 4.90
N CYS A 68 -8.33 -6.48 5.73
CA CYS A 68 -9.05 -7.38 6.65
C CYS A 68 -9.94 -6.60 7.62
N TYR A 69 -9.43 -5.51 8.20
CA TYR A 69 -10.21 -4.63 9.07
C TYR A 69 -11.37 -3.96 8.33
N ILE A 70 -11.15 -3.48 7.11
CA ILE A 70 -12.20 -2.88 6.26
C ILE A 70 -13.30 -3.89 5.94
N LEU A 71 -12.93 -5.14 5.60
CA LEU A 71 -13.88 -6.23 5.37
C LEU A 71 -14.69 -6.54 6.63
N TYR A 72 -14.04 -6.59 7.80
CA TYR A 72 -14.71 -6.86 9.07
C TYR A 72 -15.79 -5.81 9.38
N ILE A 73 -15.49 -4.52 9.22
CA ILE A 73 -16.46 -3.45 9.49
C ILE A 73 -17.60 -3.44 8.46
N ASN A 74 -17.30 -3.70 7.18
CA ASN A 74 -18.26 -3.53 6.08
C ASN A 74 -18.87 -4.85 5.59
N TRP A 75 -18.77 -5.92 6.37
CA TRP A 75 -19.15 -7.28 5.95
C TRP A 75 -20.59 -7.38 5.42
N SER A 76 -21.53 -6.68 6.07
CA SER A 76 -22.95 -6.71 5.69
C SER A 76 -23.29 -5.89 4.45
N SER A 77 -22.41 -4.99 4.01
CA SER A 77 -22.68 -4.02 2.94
C SER A 77 -21.77 -4.17 1.72
N ILE A 78 -20.84 -5.14 1.73
CA ILE A 78 -19.91 -5.35 0.63
C ILE A 78 -20.56 -6.13 -0.52
N SER A 79 -20.37 -5.66 -1.75
CA SER A 79 -20.80 -6.40 -2.94
C SER A 79 -19.85 -7.55 -3.24
N ILE A 80 -20.37 -8.62 -3.86
CA ILE A 80 -19.58 -9.81 -4.22
C ILE A 80 -18.36 -9.48 -5.08
N THR A 81 -18.48 -8.54 -6.02
CA THR A 81 -17.36 -8.10 -6.88
C THR A 81 -16.23 -7.48 -6.06
N LYS A 82 -16.56 -6.58 -5.11
CA LYS A 82 -15.56 -5.95 -4.24
C LYS A 82 -14.90 -6.98 -3.32
N LEU A 83 -15.68 -7.93 -2.80
CA LEU A 83 -15.18 -9.02 -1.98
C LEU A 83 -14.15 -9.87 -2.75
N ILE A 84 -14.44 -10.26 -3.99
CA ILE A 84 -13.52 -11.04 -4.82
C ILE A 84 -12.19 -10.28 -5.04
N ILE A 85 -12.27 -8.99 -5.39
CA ILE A 85 -11.07 -8.17 -5.64
C ILE A 85 -10.20 -8.06 -4.37
N ILE A 86 -10.82 -7.77 -3.22
CA ILE A 86 -10.08 -7.67 -1.95
C ILE A 86 -9.53 -9.02 -1.53
N SER A 87 -10.25 -10.13 -1.76
CA SER A 87 -9.75 -11.47 -1.47
C SER A 87 -8.49 -11.82 -2.27
N PHE A 88 -8.45 -11.51 -3.57
CA PHE A 88 -7.21 -11.70 -4.36
C PHE A 88 -6.05 -10.85 -3.83
N PHE A 89 -6.33 -9.61 -3.44
CA PHE A 89 -5.33 -8.73 -2.83
C PHE A 89 -4.80 -9.30 -1.50
N LEU A 90 -5.69 -9.81 -0.63
CA LEU A 90 -5.30 -10.42 0.63
C LEU A 90 -4.50 -11.71 0.45
N ILE A 91 -4.88 -12.55 -0.52
CA ILE A 91 -4.12 -13.77 -0.86
C ILE A 91 -2.70 -13.41 -1.31
N HIS A 92 -2.55 -12.34 -2.11
CA HIS A 92 -1.24 -11.88 -2.55
C HIS A 92 -0.33 -11.45 -1.39
N TYR A 93 -0.86 -10.71 -0.40
CA TYR A 93 -0.09 -10.24 0.75
C TYR A 93 0.06 -11.27 1.89
N PHE A 94 -0.58 -12.42 1.79
CA PHE A 94 -0.42 -13.51 2.76
C PHE A 94 0.71 -14.49 2.37
N GLN A 95 1.06 -14.52 1.08
CA GLN A 95 2.07 -15.39 0.48
C GLN A 95 3.47 -14.76 0.58
#